data_AF-A0A1N6WE88-F1
#
_entry.id   AF-A0A1N6WE88-F1
#
_cell.length_a   1.000
_cell.length_b   1.000
_cell.length_c   1.000
_cell.angle_alpha   90.00
_cell.angle_beta   90.00
_cell.angle_gamma   90.00
#
_symmetry.space_group_name_H-M   'P 1'
#
loop_
_entity.id
_entity.type
_entity.pdbx_description
1 polymer ?
#
loop_
_entity_poly.entity_id
_entity_poly.type
_entity_poly.pdbx_seq_one_letter_code
_entity_poly.pdbx_strand_id
1 'polypeptide(L)'
;MKIIKIIIAAIALFFALILCVITPWALVGVLVVLVGLFAWRRPVTAVKKPFLFVLLGPIISFILAMIFFQPASETMQQVQEAKNEKIEERDAESEKKAAALEEKEKELAEKEQELADKEAAALETEKEIVKEEASVAEETSKLVSAKVLSVTDGDTIKVDLNGKEESVRLILVDTPETKHPQLGKQPLGDEASAFTTEQLSGKEIQIEPGVEERDRYGRLLAYIYVGDKMFNKTLIEKGLARVAVYPPNTEYLDELETAQATAKEQGIGIWEVENYATEDGYDAAAYEPEPEPEPVVVAEPEPEPAPEPEPVVEEPVAQVESFQNCTALRAVYPDGVPAGHPAYASKHDRDGDDYACEN
;
A
#
# COMPACT_ATOMS: atom_id res chain seq x y z
N MET A 1 13.95 -115.96 -52.17
CA MET A 1 14.57 -114.68 -52.62
C MET A 1 13.59 -113.64 -53.16
N LYS A 2 12.54 -114.00 -53.92
CA LYS A 2 11.58 -113.01 -54.47
C LYS A 2 10.73 -112.29 -53.40
N ILE A 3 10.29 -113.03 -52.37
CA ILE A 3 9.45 -112.49 -51.28
C ILE A 3 10.22 -111.47 -50.42
N ILE A 4 11.46 -111.81 -50.03
CA ILE A 4 12.34 -110.91 -49.25
C ILE A 4 12.59 -109.58 -49.97
N LYS A 5 12.74 -109.62 -51.30
CA LYS A 5 12.93 -108.41 -52.13
C LYS A 5 11.69 -107.51 -52.17
N ILE A 6 10.48 -108.08 -52.13
CA ILE A 6 9.22 -107.32 -52.09
C ILE A 6 9.04 -106.65 -50.73
N ILE A 7 9.37 -107.36 -49.65
CA ILE A 7 9.28 -106.82 -48.28
C ILE A 7 10.22 -105.62 -48.10
N ILE A 8 11.48 -105.74 -48.56
CA ILE A 8 12.45 -104.62 -48.48
C ILE A 8 11.96 -103.40 -49.27
N ALA A 9 11.38 -103.60 -50.45
CA ALA A 9 10.86 -102.50 -51.26
C ALA A 9 9.64 -101.82 -50.61
N ALA A 10 8.76 -102.58 -49.97
CA ALA A 10 7.63 -102.05 -49.22
C ALA A 10 8.08 -101.22 -48.00
N ILE A 11 9.08 -101.70 -47.26
CA ILE A 11 9.67 -100.96 -46.13
C ILE A 11 10.35 -99.68 -46.61
N ALA A 12 11.10 -99.72 -47.71
CA ALA A 12 11.76 -98.54 -48.28
C ALA A 12 10.75 -97.48 -48.75
N LEU A 13 9.65 -97.90 -49.39
CA LEU A 13 8.56 -97.01 -49.79
C LEU A 13 7.86 -96.40 -48.56
N PHE A 14 7.61 -97.20 -47.52
CA PHE A 14 6.98 -96.74 -46.29
C PHE A 14 7.84 -95.69 -45.56
N PHE A 15 9.14 -95.92 -45.42
CA PHE A 15 10.07 -94.93 -44.85
C PHE A 15 10.16 -93.66 -45.71
N ALA A 16 10.17 -93.78 -47.03
CA ALA A 16 10.19 -92.63 -47.93
C ALA A 16 8.89 -91.80 -47.85
N LEU A 17 7.73 -92.44 -47.66
CA LEU A 17 6.45 -91.77 -47.43
C LEU A 17 6.39 -91.06 -46.07
N ILE A 18 6.92 -91.67 -45.00
CA ILE A 18 7.04 -91.00 -43.69
C ILE A 18 7.92 -89.75 -43.79
N LEU A 19 9.04 -89.83 -44.50
CA LEU A 19 9.95 -88.70 -44.69
C LEU A 19 9.33 -87.56 -45.53
N CYS A 20 8.38 -87.85 -46.42
CA CYS A 20 7.59 -86.84 -47.16
C CYS A 20 6.68 -85.99 -46.28
N VAL A 21 6.22 -86.50 -45.15
CA VAL A 21 5.38 -85.72 -44.22
C VAL A 21 6.21 -84.64 -43.52
N ILE A 22 7.50 -84.88 -43.33
CA ILE A 22 8.39 -84.02 -42.54
C ILE A 22 9.13 -83.01 -43.43
N THR A 23 9.46 -83.37 -44.68
CA THR A 23 10.18 -82.48 -45.59
C THR A 23 9.58 -82.52 -47.01
N PRO A 24 9.14 -81.38 -47.59
CA PRO A 24 8.53 -81.35 -48.93
C PRO A 24 9.44 -81.90 -50.05
N TRP A 25 10.76 -81.84 -49.84
CA TRP A 25 11.79 -82.28 -50.80
C TRP A 25 11.92 -83.81 -50.92
N ALA A 26 11.40 -84.58 -49.95
CA ALA A 26 11.44 -86.04 -49.99
C ALA A 26 10.56 -86.65 -51.09
N LEU A 27 9.67 -85.86 -51.70
CA LEU A 27 8.89 -86.26 -52.89
C LEU A 27 9.80 -86.65 -54.06
N VAL A 28 10.97 -86.01 -54.21
CA VAL A 28 11.96 -86.36 -55.24
C VAL A 28 12.53 -87.77 -55.00
N GLY A 29 12.81 -88.12 -53.75
CA GLY A 29 13.27 -89.46 -53.37
C GLY A 29 12.19 -90.54 -53.60
N VAL A 30 10.93 -90.24 -53.29
CA VAL A 30 9.79 -91.13 -53.58
C VAL A 30 9.64 -91.36 -55.09
N LEU A 31 9.80 -90.32 -55.91
CA LEU A 31 9.70 -90.42 -57.36
C LEU A 31 10.78 -91.34 -57.95
N VAL A 32 12.02 -91.28 -57.43
CA VAL A 32 13.11 -92.18 -57.81
C VAL A 32 12.81 -93.64 -57.44
N VAL A 33 12.24 -93.88 -56.25
CA VAL A 33 11.83 -95.23 -55.81
C VAL A 33 10.70 -95.79 -56.68
N LEU A 34 9.71 -94.95 -57.04
CA LEU A 34 8.59 -95.33 -57.92
C LEU A 34 9.05 -95.67 -59.35
N VAL A 35 9.99 -94.89 -59.92
CA VAL A 35 10.60 -95.20 -61.22
C VAL A 35 11.37 -96.53 -61.16
N GLY A 36 12.10 -96.78 -60.07
CA GLY A 36 12.78 -98.06 -59.83
C GLY A 36 11.82 -99.26 -59.75
N LEU A 37 10.67 -99.10 -59.07
CA LEU A 37 9.63 -100.12 -58.97
C LEU A 37 8.90 -100.37 -60.31
N PHE A 38 8.66 -99.32 -61.09
CA PHE A 38 8.07 -99.44 -62.42
C PHE A 38 8.97 -100.22 -63.37
N ALA A 39 10.27 -99.89 -63.39
CA ALA A 39 11.29 -100.59 -64.18
C ALA A 39 11.49 -102.05 -63.74
N TRP A 40 11.21 -102.38 -62.48
CA TRP A 40 11.19 -103.77 -61.99
C TRP A 40 10.02 -104.57 -62.58
N ARG A 41 8.82 -103.96 -62.62
CA ARG A 41 7.57 -104.66 -62.98
C ARG A 41 7.42 -104.83 -64.49
N ARG A 42 8.07 -103.99 -65.30
CA ARG A 42 8.22 -104.16 -66.74
C ARG A 42 9.70 -103.95 -67.10
N PRO A 43 10.46 -105.01 -67.41
CA PRO A 43 11.88 -104.87 -67.73
C PRO A 43 12.04 -104.14 -69.06
N VAL A 44 12.34 -102.84 -68.99
CA VAL A 44 12.78 -102.05 -70.14
C VAL A 44 14.26 -102.40 -70.37
N THR A 45 14.63 -102.72 -71.60
CA THR A 45 15.93 -103.33 -71.98
C THR A 45 17.17 -102.49 -71.64
N ALA A 46 17.01 -101.25 -71.17
CA ALA A 46 18.10 -100.32 -70.87
C ALA A 46 18.63 -100.36 -69.42
N VAL A 47 17.94 -100.96 -68.45
CA VAL A 47 18.35 -100.91 -67.02
C VAL A 47 18.71 -102.29 -66.48
N LYS A 48 20.02 -102.58 -66.40
CA LYS A 48 20.52 -103.91 -66.00
C LYS A 48 20.30 -104.27 -64.52
N LYS A 49 20.09 -103.29 -63.62
CA LYS A 49 19.93 -103.52 -62.15
C LYS A 49 18.93 -102.54 -61.49
N PRO A 50 17.61 -102.70 -61.68
CA PRO A 50 16.61 -101.74 -61.18
C PRO A 50 16.50 -101.68 -59.64
N PHE A 51 16.94 -102.71 -58.91
CA PHE A 51 16.88 -102.72 -57.44
C PHE A 51 17.80 -101.71 -56.76
N LEU A 52 18.90 -101.30 -57.40
CA LEU A 52 19.89 -100.41 -56.79
C LEU A 52 19.32 -99.00 -56.55
N PHE A 53 18.44 -98.54 -57.45
CA PHE A 53 17.76 -97.24 -57.34
C PHE A 53 16.74 -97.20 -56.19
N VAL A 54 16.12 -98.34 -55.87
CA VAL A 54 15.18 -98.48 -54.74
C VAL A 54 15.92 -98.32 -53.39
N LEU A 55 17.20 -98.71 -53.32
CA LEU A 55 18.03 -98.58 -52.11
C LEU A 55 18.68 -97.20 -51.96
N LEU A 56 19.05 -96.55 -53.08
CA LEU A 56 19.71 -95.23 -53.04
C LEU A 56 18.73 -94.06 -52.81
N GLY A 57 17.46 -94.20 -53.22
CA GLY A 57 16.43 -93.18 -53.04
C GLY A 57 16.30 -92.62 -51.62
N PRO A 58 16.12 -93.45 -50.58
CA PRO A 58 15.99 -92.96 -49.21
C PRO A 58 17.26 -92.30 -48.67
N ILE A 59 18.45 -92.74 -49.10
CA ILE A 59 19.74 -92.17 -48.66
C ILE A 59 19.93 -90.75 -49.23
N ILE A 60 19.62 -90.55 -50.52
CA ILE A 60 19.69 -89.24 -51.16
C ILE A 60 18.67 -88.28 -50.54
N SER A 61 17.47 -88.77 -50.23
CA SER A 61 16.44 -87.99 -49.53
C SER A 61 16.89 -87.55 -48.14
N PHE A 62 17.60 -88.41 -47.40
CA PHE A 62 18.08 -88.11 -46.05
C PHE A 62 19.24 -87.09 -46.07
N ILE A 63 20.16 -87.19 -47.03
CA ILE A 63 21.26 -86.23 -47.20
C ILE A 63 20.73 -84.84 -47.59
N LEU A 64 19.76 -84.77 -48.51
CA LEU A 64 19.10 -83.50 -48.87
C LEU A 64 18.33 -82.91 -47.68
N ALA A 65 17.66 -83.73 -46.87
CA ALA A 65 17.00 -83.25 -45.66
C ALA A 65 17.98 -82.64 -44.65
N MET A 66 19.18 -83.23 -44.47
CA MET A 66 20.20 -82.67 -43.58
C MET A 66 20.82 -81.36 -44.08
N ILE A 67 20.93 -81.16 -45.39
CA ILE A 67 21.50 -79.91 -45.94
C ILE A 67 20.52 -78.72 -45.80
N PHE A 68 19.21 -78.98 -45.82
CA PHE A 68 18.18 -77.92 -45.78
C PHE A 68 17.48 -77.76 -44.43
N PHE A 69 17.82 -78.55 -43.41
CA PHE A 69 17.31 -78.40 -42.04
C PHE A 69 18.14 -77.36 -41.28
N GLN A 70 17.95 -76.07 -41.62
CA GLN A 70 18.48 -74.98 -40.80
C GLN A 70 17.73 -74.91 -39.44
N PRO A 71 18.43 -74.65 -38.34
CA PRO A 71 17.83 -74.62 -37.01
C PRO A 71 16.91 -73.40 -36.87
N ALA A 72 15.63 -73.63 -36.58
CA ALA A 72 14.58 -72.60 -36.40
C ALA A 72 14.72 -71.75 -35.11
N SER A 73 15.89 -71.78 -34.44
CA SER A 73 16.11 -71.10 -33.16
C SER A 73 16.43 -69.61 -33.30
N GLU A 74 17.08 -69.20 -34.39
CA GLU A 74 17.49 -67.79 -34.57
C GLU A 74 16.31 -66.87 -34.96
N THR A 75 15.29 -67.40 -35.64
CA THR A 75 14.13 -66.61 -36.08
C THR A 75 13.12 -66.30 -34.98
N MET A 76 12.98 -67.14 -33.94
CA MET A 76 12.05 -66.89 -32.83
C MET A 76 12.56 -65.82 -31.86
N GLN A 77 13.88 -65.75 -31.65
CA GLN A 77 14.49 -64.80 -30.72
C GLN A 77 14.47 -63.37 -31.29
N GLN A 78 14.80 -63.20 -32.57
CA GLN A 78 14.76 -61.89 -33.24
C GLN A 78 13.35 -61.29 -33.31
N VAL A 79 12.32 -62.12 -33.48
CA VAL A 79 10.91 -61.67 -33.48
C VAL A 79 10.45 -61.25 -32.08
N GLN A 80 10.98 -61.89 -31.03
CA GLN A 80 10.65 -61.55 -29.64
C GLN A 80 11.34 -60.25 -29.20
N GLU A 81 12.61 -60.06 -29.56
CA GLU A 81 13.36 -58.83 -29.28
C GLU A 81 12.72 -57.62 -29.99
N ALA A 82 12.35 -57.74 -31.28
CA ALA A 82 11.66 -56.67 -32.01
C ALA A 82 10.26 -56.34 -31.46
N LYS A 83 9.58 -57.30 -30.84
CA LYS A 83 8.30 -57.05 -30.14
C LYS A 83 8.50 -56.31 -28.82
N ASN A 84 9.55 -56.66 -28.07
CA ASN A 84 9.84 -56.02 -26.80
C ASN A 84 10.27 -54.56 -26.99
N GLU A 85 11.14 -54.28 -27.97
CA GLU A 85 11.56 -52.90 -28.31
C GLU A 85 10.35 -52.03 -28.68
N LYS A 86 9.40 -52.57 -29.45
CA LYS A 86 8.17 -51.85 -29.83
C LYS A 86 7.20 -51.64 -28.67
N ILE A 87 7.25 -52.49 -27.63
CA ILE A 87 6.47 -52.32 -26.40
C ILE A 87 7.12 -51.21 -25.55
N GLU A 88 8.44 -51.24 -25.39
CA GLU A 88 9.18 -50.21 -24.64
C GLU A 88 9.01 -48.80 -25.26
N GLU A 89 9.05 -48.67 -26.59
CA GLU A 89 8.79 -47.38 -27.25
C GLU A 89 7.38 -46.86 -26.97
N ARG A 90 6.37 -47.75 -27.01
CA ARG A 90 4.97 -47.39 -26.76
C ARG A 90 4.73 -47.02 -25.29
N ASP A 91 5.36 -47.75 -24.38
CA ASP A 91 5.22 -47.52 -22.95
C ASP A 91 5.92 -46.19 -22.57
N ALA A 92 7.10 -45.89 -23.15
CA ALA A 92 7.78 -44.60 -23.01
C ALA A 92 6.98 -43.41 -23.60
N GLU A 93 6.29 -43.60 -24.73
CA GLU A 93 5.38 -42.59 -25.29
C GLU A 93 4.17 -42.36 -24.38
N SER A 94 3.65 -43.43 -23.77
CA SER A 94 2.51 -43.36 -22.84
C SER A 94 2.86 -42.61 -21.54
N GLU A 95 4.06 -42.83 -20.99
CA GLU A 95 4.54 -42.13 -19.80
C GLU A 95 4.78 -40.65 -20.07
N LYS A 96 5.39 -40.31 -21.22
CA LYS A 96 5.56 -38.90 -21.62
C LYS A 96 4.22 -38.19 -21.78
N LYS A 97 3.23 -38.87 -22.36
CA LYS A 97 1.89 -38.32 -22.55
C LYS A 97 1.14 -38.17 -21.22
N ALA A 98 1.32 -39.10 -20.28
CA ALA A 98 0.77 -39.00 -18.93
C ALA A 98 1.39 -37.83 -18.16
N ALA A 99 2.72 -37.67 -18.20
CA ALA A 99 3.42 -36.56 -17.56
C ALA A 99 3.00 -35.20 -18.13
N ALA A 100 2.86 -35.07 -19.46
CA ALA A 100 2.39 -33.85 -20.10
C ALA A 100 0.91 -33.52 -19.79
N LEU A 101 0.08 -34.54 -19.54
CA LEU A 101 -1.31 -34.34 -19.12
C LEU A 101 -1.37 -33.83 -17.68
N GLU A 102 -0.56 -34.40 -16.78
CA GLU A 102 -0.49 -33.98 -15.38
C GLU A 102 0.01 -32.53 -15.23
N GLU A 103 1.01 -32.14 -16.02
CA GLU A 103 1.50 -30.75 -16.06
C GLU A 103 0.40 -29.78 -16.55
N LYS A 104 -0.36 -30.17 -17.57
CA LYS A 104 -1.46 -29.38 -18.09
C LYS A 104 -2.63 -29.28 -17.11
N GLU A 105 -2.92 -30.34 -16.35
CA GLU A 105 -3.91 -30.32 -15.28
C GLU A 105 -3.49 -29.38 -14.14
N LYS A 106 -2.20 -29.37 -13.78
CA LYS A 106 -1.64 -28.42 -12.80
C LYS A 106 -1.75 -26.97 -13.27
N GLU A 107 -1.39 -26.69 -14.53
CA GLU A 107 -1.50 -25.34 -15.11
C GLU A 107 -2.96 -24.86 -15.18
N LEU A 108 -3.90 -25.78 -15.46
CA LEU A 108 -5.33 -25.46 -15.48
C LEU A 108 -5.85 -25.15 -14.07
N ALA A 109 -5.46 -25.95 -13.07
CA ALA A 109 -5.85 -25.73 -11.68
C ALA A 109 -5.30 -24.41 -11.12
N GLU A 110 -4.07 -24.05 -11.47
CA GLU A 110 -3.47 -22.76 -11.07
C GLU A 110 -4.20 -21.57 -11.71
N LYS A 111 -4.59 -21.68 -12.98
CA LYS A 111 -5.41 -20.65 -13.67
C LYS A 111 -6.81 -20.53 -13.10
N GLU A 112 -7.45 -21.63 -12.73
CA GLU A 112 -8.77 -21.62 -12.09
C GLU A 112 -8.71 -20.92 -10.73
N GLN A 113 -7.66 -21.19 -9.94
CA GLN A 113 -7.46 -20.51 -8.66
C GLN A 113 -7.20 -19.01 -8.84
N GLU A 114 -6.35 -18.61 -9.78
CA GLU A 114 -6.08 -17.20 -10.07
C GLU A 114 -7.35 -16.45 -10.52
N LEU A 115 -8.22 -17.10 -11.29
CA LEU A 115 -9.50 -16.53 -11.71
C LEU A 115 -10.45 -16.35 -10.52
N ALA A 116 -10.53 -17.35 -9.62
CA ALA A 116 -11.35 -17.31 -8.43
C ALA A 116 -10.89 -16.21 -7.45
N ASP A 117 -9.59 -16.05 -7.25
CA ASP A 117 -9.02 -15.01 -6.39
C ASP A 117 -9.32 -13.60 -6.95
N LYS A 118 -9.25 -13.42 -8.27
CA LYS A 118 -9.61 -12.16 -8.95
C LYS A 118 -11.10 -11.84 -8.85
N GLU A 119 -11.97 -12.84 -8.99
CA GLU A 119 -13.42 -12.67 -8.85
C GLU A 119 -13.79 -12.31 -7.41
N ALA A 120 -13.17 -12.96 -6.41
CA ALA A 120 -13.36 -12.63 -4.99
C ALA A 120 -12.93 -11.18 -4.66
N ALA A 121 -11.78 -10.74 -5.16
CA ALA A 121 -11.29 -9.38 -4.95
C ALA A 121 -12.21 -8.32 -5.61
N ALA A 122 -12.75 -8.62 -6.80
CA ALA A 122 -13.72 -7.75 -7.46
C ALA A 122 -15.03 -7.64 -6.65
N LEU A 123 -15.50 -8.76 -6.09
CA LEU A 123 -16.72 -8.82 -5.29
C LEU A 123 -16.59 -8.10 -3.93
N GLU A 124 -15.40 -8.12 -3.32
CA GLU A 124 -15.11 -7.32 -2.12
C GLU A 124 -15.09 -5.82 -2.44
N THR A 125 -14.44 -5.43 -3.54
CA THR A 125 -14.40 -4.04 -3.99
C THR A 125 -15.80 -3.49 -4.28
N GLU A 126 -16.65 -4.27 -4.95
CA GLU A 126 -18.03 -3.88 -5.24
C GLU A 126 -18.89 -3.76 -3.96
N LYS A 127 -18.66 -4.62 -2.97
CA LYS A 127 -19.32 -4.51 -1.65
C LYS A 127 -18.89 -3.26 -0.87
N GLU A 128 -17.62 -2.88 -0.93
CA GLU A 128 -17.14 -1.65 -0.30
C GLU A 128 -17.76 -0.41 -0.95
N ILE A 129 -17.81 -0.36 -2.28
CA ILE A 129 -18.44 0.73 -3.03
C ILE A 129 -19.94 0.84 -2.70
N VAL A 130 -20.67 -0.28 -2.67
CA VAL A 130 -22.10 -0.27 -2.32
C VAL A 130 -22.35 0.14 -0.87
N LYS A 131 -21.43 -0.20 0.04
CA LYS A 131 -21.51 0.22 1.45
C LYS A 131 -21.24 1.72 1.61
N GLU A 132 -20.27 2.25 0.87
CA GLU A 132 -19.93 3.67 0.85
C GLU A 132 -21.06 4.50 0.21
N GLU A 133 -21.63 4.05 -0.91
CA GLU A 133 -22.79 4.72 -1.52
C GLU A 133 -24.04 4.69 -0.61
N ALA A 134 -24.25 3.59 0.12
CA ALA A 134 -25.35 3.48 1.08
C ALA A 134 -25.15 4.38 2.31
N SER A 135 -23.92 4.52 2.84
CA SER A 135 -23.64 5.43 3.95
C SER A 135 -23.81 6.89 3.54
N VAL A 136 -23.36 7.26 2.34
CA VAL A 136 -23.53 8.61 1.80
C VAL A 136 -25.01 8.95 1.59
N ALA A 137 -25.83 7.99 1.15
CA ALA A 137 -27.27 8.19 0.98
C ALA A 137 -28.02 8.36 2.31
N GLU A 138 -27.58 7.70 3.39
CA GLU A 138 -28.18 7.84 4.72
C GLU A 138 -27.76 9.16 5.37
N GLU A 139 -26.48 9.55 5.28
CA GLU A 139 -25.96 10.82 5.80
C GLU A 139 -26.64 12.03 5.13
N THR A 140 -26.80 12.02 3.80
CA THR A 140 -27.47 13.12 3.08
C THR A 140 -28.93 13.34 3.48
N SER A 141 -29.60 12.36 4.08
CA SER A 141 -30.98 12.49 4.55
C SER A 141 -31.13 13.29 5.85
N LYS A 142 -30.06 13.37 6.66
CA LYS A 142 -30.02 14.13 7.92
C LYS A 142 -29.56 15.58 7.73
N LEU A 143 -28.95 15.90 6.58
CA LEU A 143 -28.35 17.21 6.32
C LEU A 143 -29.40 18.26 5.92
N VAL A 144 -29.34 19.41 6.59
CA VAL A 144 -30.19 20.56 6.30
C VAL A 144 -29.34 21.69 5.73
N SER A 145 -29.73 22.24 4.57
CA SER A 145 -29.02 23.37 3.97
C SER A 145 -29.27 24.68 4.73
N ALA A 146 -28.23 25.48 4.92
CA ALA A 146 -28.31 26.79 5.56
C ALA A 146 -27.25 27.74 4.98
N LYS A 147 -27.52 29.04 5.07
CA LYS A 147 -26.58 30.07 4.65
C LYS A 147 -25.91 30.72 5.86
N VAL A 148 -24.60 30.80 5.89
CA VAL A 148 -23.87 31.46 6.98
C VAL A 148 -24.00 32.98 6.85
N LEU A 149 -24.55 33.61 7.88
CA LEU A 149 -24.75 35.06 7.94
C LEU A 149 -23.54 35.76 8.56
N SER A 150 -23.02 35.22 9.65
CA SER A 150 -21.87 35.77 10.37
C SER A 150 -21.24 34.75 11.30
N VAL A 151 -19.98 34.95 11.65
CA VAL A 151 -19.24 34.12 12.62
C VAL A 151 -19.11 34.89 13.93
N THR A 152 -19.42 34.25 15.06
CA THR A 152 -19.35 34.86 16.39
C THR A 152 -17.94 34.70 16.99
N ASP A 153 -17.45 33.46 16.92
CA ASP A 153 -16.13 32.97 17.34
C ASP A 153 -15.79 31.69 16.54
N GLY A 154 -14.72 30.97 16.92
CA GLY A 154 -14.20 29.83 16.16
C GLY A 154 -15.18 28.65 16.01
N ASP A 155 -16.08 28.44 16.97
CA ASP A 155 -17.00 27.29 17.03
C ASP A 155 -18.49 27.67 17.10
N THR A 156 -18.80 28.97 17.04
CA THR A 156 -20.17 29.48 17.05
C THR A 156 -20.43 30.38 15.83
N ILE A 157 -21.41 29.98 15.03
CA ILE A 157 -21.84 30.69 13.82
C ILE A 157 -23.30 31.11 13.89
N LYS A 158 -23.68 32.08 13.07
CA LYS A 158 -25.08 32.45 12.82
C LYS A 158 -25.45 32.11 11.38
N VAL A 159 -26.56 31.43 11.21
CA VAL A 159 -27.04 30.95 9.91
C VAL A 159 -28.46 31.40 9.66
N ASP A 160 -28.80 31.57 8.39
CA ASP A 160 -30.18 31.61 7.91
C ASP A 160 -30.62 30.18 7.61
N LEU A 161 -31.50 29.67 8.48
CA LEU A 161 -32.11 28.37 8.35
C LEU A 161 -33.60 28.58 8.02
N ASN A 162 -33.97 28.37 6.76
CA ASN A 162 -35.35 28.54 6.26
C ASN A 162 -35.95 29.94 6.51
N GLY A 163 -35.16 31.01 6.39
CA GLY A 163 -35.59 32.40 6.57
C GLY A 163 -35.53 32.88 8.02
N LYS A 164 -34.94 32.09 8.93
CA LYS A 164 -34.78 32.42 10.35
C LYS A 164 -33.30 32.42 10.73
N GLU A 165 -32.87 33.51 11.38
CA GLU A 165 -31.55 33.56 12.01
C GLU A 165 -31.48 32.60 13.21
N GLU A 166 -30.55 31.66 13.15
CA GLU A 166 -30.25 30.69 14.21
C GLU A 166 -28.76 30.76 14.57
N SER A 167 -28.45 30.69 15.87
CA SER A 167 -27.07 30.52 16.35
C SER A 167 -26.77 29.03 16.45
N VAL A 168 -25.64 28.59 15.90
CA VAL A 168 -25.20 27.20 15.88
C VAL A 168 -23.86 27.08 16.61
N ARG A 169 -23.78 26.19 17.60
CA ARG A 169 -22.55 25.77 18.28
C ARG A 169 -22.12 24.43 17.70
N LEU A 170 -20.89 24.35 17.25
CA LEU A 170 -20.33 23.14 16.68
C LEU A 170 -20.15 22.09 17.77
N ILE A 171 -20.63 20.87 17.50
CA ILE A 171 -20.52 19.74 18.43
C ILE A 171 -19.09 19.21 18.42
N LEU A 172 -18.64 18.72 19.58
CA LEU A 172 -17.36 18.04 19.80
C LEU A 172 -16.13 18.92 19.60
N VAL A 173 -16.30 20.23 19.36
CA VAL A 173 -15.20 21.18 19.19
C VAL A 173 -15.33 22.31 20.18
N ASP A 174 -14.17 22.74 20.68
CA ASP A 174 -14.03 23.89 21.56
C ASP A 174 -12.81 24.68 21.10
N THR A 175 -13.02 25.95 20.79
CA THR A 175 -11.97 26.88 20.33
C THR A 175 -11.57 27.82 21.46
N PRO A 176 -10.33 28.37 21.45
CA PRO A 176 -9.96 29.35 22.45
C PRO A 176 -10.89 30.57 22.41
N GLU A 177 -11.31 31.02 23.58
CA GLU A 177 -12.32 32.06 23.74
C GLU A 177 -11.80 33.44 23.28
N THR A 178 -12.62 34.19 22.55
CA THR A 178 -12.26 35.56 22.12
C THR A 178 -12.92 36.66 22.95
N LYS A 179 -14.09 36.38 23.53
CA LYS A 179 -14.97 37.37 24.16
C LYS A 179 -15.57 36.89 25.48
N HIS A 180 -14.96 35.90 26.12
CA HIS A 180 -15.53 35.33 27.33
C HIS A 180 -15.46 36.34 28.50
N PRO A 181 -16.57 36.62 29.21
CA PRO A 181 -16.60 37.68 30.23
C PRO A 181 -15.60 37.55 31.38
N GLN A 182 -15.22 36.31 31.73
CA GLN A 182 -14.29 36.02 32.83
C GLN A 182 -12.87 35.69 32.33
N LEU A 183 -12.75 34.73 31.41
CA LEU A 183 -11.49 34.29 30.82
C LEU A 183 -10.83 35.32 29.88
N GLY A 184 -11.59 36.29 29.37
CA GLY A 184 -11.09 37.27 28.42
C GLY A 184 -10.79 36.64 27.06
N LYS A 185 -9.75 37.16 26.40
CA LYS A 185 -9.26 36.67 25.11
C LYS A 185 -8.11 35.70 25.35
N GLN A 186 -8.25 34.48 24.87
CA GLN A 186 -7.25 33.43 24.96
C GLN A 186 -6.33 33.43 23.71
N PRO A 187 -5.07 32.99 23.84
CA PRO A 187 -4.17 32.79 22.71
C PRO A 187 -4.81 31.93 21.60
N LEU A 188 -4.54 32.22 20.33
CA LEU A 188 -5.11 31.49 19.17
C LEU A 188 -6.64 31.59 18.98
N GLY A 189 -7.36 32.32 19.83
CA GLY A 189 -8.83 32.49 19.68
C GLY A 189 -9.22 33.35 18.47
N ASP A 190 -8.45 34.40 18.19
CA ASP A 190 -8.67 35.25 17.02
C ASP A 190 -8.36 34.50 15.73
N GLU A 191 -7.32 33.67 15.76
CA GLU A 191 -6.87 32.82 14.66
C GLU A 191 -7.93 31.79 14.31
N ALA A 192 -8.50 31.12 15.32
CA ALA A 192 -9.64 30.21 15.12
C ALA A 192 -10.86 30.94 14.55
N SER A 193 -11.20 32.11 15.11
CA SER A 193 -12.35 32.92 14.65
C SER A 193 -12.17 33.45 13.23
N ALA A 194 -10.95 33.87 12.87
CA ALA A 194 -10.60 34.36 11.54
C ALA A 194 -10.67 33.24 10.51
N PHE A 195 -10.15 32.04 10.85
CA PHE A 195 -10.24 30.87 10.00
C PHE A 195 -11.70 30.46 9.74
N THR A 196 -12.53 30.39 10.78
CA THR A 196 -13.97 30.11 10.63
C THR A 196 -14.67 31.16 9.78
N THR A 197 -14.33 32.44 9.96
CA THR A 197 -14.85 33.53 9.13
C THR A 197 -14.48 33.36 7.66
N GLU A 198 -13.21 33.09 7.36
CA GLU A 198 -12.72 32.88 6.00
C GLU A 198 -13.39 31.66 5.33
N GLN A 199 -13.53 30.56 6.07
CA GLN A 199 -14.04 29.32 5.51
C GLN A 199 -15.56 29.30 5.35
N LEU A 200 -16.31 30.00 6.21
CA LEU A 200 -17.77 29.86 6.29
C LEU A 200 -18.55 31.11 5.90
N SER A 201 -18.04 32.32 6.13
CA SER A 201 -18.87 33.55 6.02
C SER A 201 -19.45 33.73 4.62
N GLY A 202 -20.78 33.89 4.55
CA GLY A 202 -21.53 34.07 3.30
C GLY A 202 -21.71 32.82 2.45
N LYS A 203 -21.21 31.65 2.88
CA LYS A 203 -21.32 30.38 2.14
C LYS A 203 -22.61 29.64 2.47
N GLU A 204 -23.04 28.82 1.52
CA GLU A 204 -24.03 27.78 1.73
C GLU A 204 -23.34 26.56 2.35
N ILE A 205 -23.91 26.04 3.42
CA ILE A 205 -23.40 24.89 4.18
C ILE A 205 -24.51 23.87 4.40
N GLN A 206 -24.09 22.66 4.78
CA GLN A 206 -24.99 21.63 5.29
C GLN A 206 -24.80 21.49 6.80
N ILE A 207 -25.90 21.32 7.51
CA ILE A 207 -25.97 21.21 8.96
C ILE A 207 -26.53 19.83 9.28
N GLU A 208 -25.80 19.07 10.09
CA GLU A 208 -26.29 17.84 10.72
C GLU A 208 -26.59 18.11 12.20
N PRO A 209 -27.87 18.23 12.60
CA PRO A 209 -28.22 18.41 14.00
C PRO A 209 -27.81 17.20 14.84
N GLY A 210 -27.33 17.45 16.06
CA GLY A 210 -27.07 16.39 17.03
C GLY A 210 -28.34 15.72 17.55
N VAL A 211 -28.18 14.60 18.26
CA VAL A 211 -29.25 13.90 18.99
C VAL A 211 -29.95 14.83 19.97
N GLU A 212 -29.17 15.60 20.74
CA GLU A 212 -29.66 16.76 21.45
C GLU A 212 -29.50 17.98 20.55
N GLU A 213 -30.63 18.52 20.09
CA GLU A 213 -30.64 19.60 19.09
C GLU A 213 -30.17 20.94 19.65
N ARG A 214 -30.35 21.23 20.94
CA ARG A 214 -30.07 22.57 21.48
C ARG A 214 -29.42 22.52 22.84
N ASP A 215 -28.52 23.47 23.08
CA ASP A 215 -27.93 23.66 24.39
C ASP A 215 -28.82 24.48 25.33
N ARG A 216 -28.36 24.63 26.58
CA ARG A 216 -29.03 25.43 27.63
C ARG A 216 -29.17 26.92 27.30
N TYR A 217 -28.44 27.44 26.31
CA TYR A 217 -28.49 28.82 25.85
C TYR A 217 -29.39 28.98 24.61
N GLY A 218 -29.96 27.89 24.11
CA GLY A 218 -30.84 27.85 22.94
C GLY A 218 -30.10 27.82 21.61
N ARG A 219 -28.78 27.63 21.57
CA ARG A 219 -28.01 27.46 20.33
C ARG A 219 -28.30 26.07 19.76
N LEU A 220 -28.43 25.98 18.43
CA LEU A 220 -28.49 24.71 17.72
C LEU A 220 -27.14 23.99 17.85
N LEU A 221 -27.15 22.72 18.20
CA LEU A 221 -25.98 21.86 18.26
C LEU A 221 -25.90 21.07 16.96
N ALA A 222 -24.84 21.27 16.18
CA ALA A 222 -24.67 20.58 14.91
C ALA A 222 -23.23 20.32 14.48
N TYR A 223 -23.06 19.36 13.58
CA TYR A 223 -21.89 19.23 12.72
C TYR A 223 -22.10 20.03 11.44
N ILE A 224 -21.07 20.73 10.99
CA ILE A 224 -21.13 21.62 9.82
C ILE A 224 -20.34 21.02 8.68
N TYR A 225 -20.91 21.03 7.48
CA TYR A 225 -20.31 20.51 6.26
C TYR A 225 -20.20 21.60 5.19
N VAL A 226 -19.03 21.69 4.57
CA VAL A 226 -18.75 22.57 3.42
C VAL A 226 -18.42 21.68 2.22
N GLY A 227 -19.43 21.44 1.37
CA GLY A 227 -19.37 20.32 0.43
C GLY A 227 -19.30 19.00 1.21
N ASP A 228 -18.40 18.10 0.83
CA ASP A 228 -18.27 16.78 1.47
C ASP A 228 -17.34 16.76 2.69
N LYS A 229 -16.91 17.93 3.19
CA LYS A 229 -15.95 18.05 4.29
C LYS A 229 -16.60 18.55 5.57
N MET A 230 -16.46 17.78 6.64
CA MET A 230 -16.85 18.20 7.99
C MET A 230 -15.89 19.29 8.50
N PHE A 231 -16.45 20.48 8.72
CA PHE A 231 -15.71 21.65 9.18
C PHE A 231 -15.25 21.50 10.64
N ASN A 232 -16.02 20.81 11.49
CA ASN A 232 -15.63 20.49 12.87
C ASN A 232 -14.27 19.77 12.89
N LYS A 233 -14.10 18.72 12.08
CA LYS A 233 -12.83 18.01 11.92
C LYS A 233 -11.73 18.90 11.36
N THR A 234 -12.07 19.76 10.40
CA THR A 234 -11.10 20.70 9.82
C THR A 234 -10.49 21.63 10.89
N LEU A 235 -11.27 22.10 11.86
CA LEU A 235 -10.75 22.91 12.98
C LEU A 235 -9.76 22.11 13.85
N ILE A 236 -10.07 20.86 14.15
CA ILE A 236 -9.19 19.96 14.93
C ILE A 236 -7.89 19.67 14.18
N GLU A 237 -7.96 19.32 12.89
CA GLU A 237 -6.79 19.04 12.04
C GLU A 237 -5.86 20.25 11.90
N LYS A 238 -6.42 21.46 11.94
CA LYS A 238 -5.67 22.72 11.92
C LYS A 238 -5.12 23.13 13.29
N GLY A 239 -5.37 22.35 14.34
CA GLY A 239 -4.97 22.69 15.70
C GLY A 239 -5.61 23.99 16.19
N LEU A 240 -6.80 24.35 15.70
CA LEU A 240 -7.53 25.56 16.10
C LEU A 240 -8.60 25.29 17.16
N ALA A 241 -8.91 24.02 17.40
CA ALA A 241 -9.86 23.56 18.38
C ALA A 241 -9.35 22.28 19.06
N ARG A 242 -9.84 22.04 20.28
CA ARG A 242 -9.73 20.74 20.96
C ARG A 242 -11.06 19.99 20.87
N VAL A 243 -11.02 18.69 21.12
CA VAL A 243 -12.22 17.88 21.29
C VAL A 243 -12.85 18.15 22.66
N ALA A 244 -14.14 18.47 22.69
CA ALA A 244 -14.89 18.72 23.92
C ALA A 244 -16.20 17.93 23.93
N VAL A 245 -16.31 16.97 24.86
CA VAL A 245 -17.39 15.97 24.85
C VAL A 245 -18.55 16.40 25.74
N TYR A 246 -19.73 16.55 25.13
CA TYR A 246 -20.99 16.82 25.83
C TYR A 246 -22.05 15.77 25.41
N PRO A 247 -22.24 14.69 26.19
CA PRO A 247 -23.24 13.67 25.89
C PRO A 247 -24.66 14.28 25.83
N PRO A 248 -25.56 13.79 24.97
CA PRO A 248 -25.47 12.54 24.19
C PRO A 248 -24.80 12.68 22.81
N ASN A 249 -24.33 13.86 22.42
CA ASN A 249 -23.84 14.12 21.08
C ASN A 249 -22.39 13.63 20.90
N THR A 250 -22.21 12.33 20.61
CA THR A 250 -20.88 11.69 20.50
C THR A 250 -20.67 10.90 19.20
N GLU A 251 -21.51 11.10 18.19
CA GLU A 251 -21.52 10.31 16.93
C GLU A 251 -20.15 10.26 16.23
N TYR A 252 -19.42 11.38 16.19
CA TYR A 252 -18.11 11.50 15.51
C TYR A 252 -16.92 11.60 16.47
N LEU A 253 -17.07 11.12 17.71
CA LEU A 253 -16.03 11.25 18.73
C LEU A 253 -14.72 10.57 18.34
N ASP A 254 -14.77 9.29 17.95
CA ASP A 254 -13.57 8.52 17.62
C ASP A 254 -12.79 9.13 16.44
N GLU A 255 -13.50 9.66 15.45
CA GLU A 255 -12.89 10.33 14.29
C GLU A 255 -12.16 11.62 14.69
N LEU A 256 -12.82 12.46 15.51
CA LEU A 256 -12.25 13.73 15.96
C LEU A 256 -11.10 13.54 16.96
N GLU A 257 -11.16 12.52 17.83
CA GLU A 257 -10.06 12.16 18.72
C GLU A 257 -8.83 11.69 17.93
N THR A 258 -9.03 10.92 16.86
CA THR A 258 -7.95 10.49 15.97
C THR A 258 -7.30 11.70 15.26
N ALA A 259 -8.11 12.63 14.75
CA ALA A 259 -7.60 13.86 14.14
C ALA A 259 -6.84 14.72 15.16
N GLN A 260 -7.36 14.84 16.38
CA GLN A 260 -6.71 15.56 17.47
C GLN A 260 -5.36 14.94 17.84
N ALA A 261 -5.28 13.61 17.95
CA ALA A 261 -4.04 12.90 18.26
C ALA A 261 -2.95 13.20 17.21
N THR A 262 -3.34 13.26 15.93
CA THR A 262 -2.42 13.62 14.84
C THR A 262 -1.95 15.09 14.96
N ALA A 263 -2.86 16.03 15.23
CA ALA A 263 -2.52 17.45 15.43
C ALA A 263 -1.62 17.66 16.66
N LYS A 264 -1.85 16.90 17.74
CA LYS A 264 -1.01 16.85 18.96
C LYS A 264 0.39 16.36 18.65
N GLU A 265 0.53 15.23 17.95
CA GLU A 265 1.83 14.65 17.58
C GLU A 265 2.65 15.59 16.69
N GLN A 266 1.98 16.32 15.80
CA GLN A 266 2.60 17.28 14.90
C GLN A 266 2.86 18.65 15.56
N GLY A 267 2.36 18.88 16.78
CA GLY A 267 2.50 20.16 17.49
C GLY A 267 1.89 21.33 16.72
N ILE A 268 0.66 21.18 16.20
CA ILE A 268 0.01 22.22 15.38
C ILE A 268 -0.84 23.14 16.25
N GLY A 269 -0.71 24.45 16.07
CA GLY A 269 -1.62 25.45 16.64
C GLY A 269 -1.66 25.41 18.16
N ILE A 270 -2.82 25.10 18.75
CA ILE A 270 -3.00 25.02 20.21
C ILE A 270 -2.11 23.96 20.89
N TRP A 271 -1.48 23.07 20.11
CA TRP A 271 -0.55 22.04 20.58
C TRP A 271 0.93 22.46 20.47
N GLU A 272 1.24 23.67 19.97
CA GLU A 272 2.61 24.20 19.93
C GLU A 272 3.16 24.50 21.33
N VAL A 273 2.27 24.86 22.27
CA VAL A 273 2.61 25.20 23.65
C VAL A 273 2.14 24.07 24.58
N GLU A 274 3.08 23.49 25.32
CA GLU A 274 2.79 22.41 26.26
C GLU A 274 1.82 22.90 27.35
N ASN A 275 0.83 22.08 27.70
CA ASN A 275 -0.21 22.38 28.68
C ASN A 275 -1.14 23.55 28.35
N TYR A 276 -1.05 24.16 27.16
CA TYR A 276 -2.00 25.19 26.76
C TYR A 276 -3.42 24.65 26.58
N ALA A 277 -3.57 23.62 25.74
CA ALA A 277 -4.83 22.92 25.55
C ALA A 277 -4.89 21.66 26.43
N THR A 278 -5.87 21.60 27.33
CA THR A 278 -6.07 20.53 28.30
C THR A 278 -7.47 19.92 28.18
N GLU A 279 -7.72 18.83 28.91
CA GLU A 279 -9.06 18.22 28.99
C GLU A 279 -10.12 19.18 29.55
N ASP A 280 -9.71 20.09 30.45
CA ASP A 280 -10.59 21.04 31.13
C ASP A 280 -10.77 22.38 30.38
N GLY A 281 -10.05 22.60 29.27
CA GLY A 281 -10.08 23.84 28.51
C GLY A 281 -8.69 24.37 28.18
N TYR A 282 -8.57 25.70 28.11
CA TYR A 282 -7.32 26.39 27.76
C TYR A 282 -6.70 27.06 28.98
N ASP A 283 -5.44 26.75 29.27
CA ASP A 283 -4.65 27.40 30.32
C ASP A 283 -3.80 28.52 29.72
N ALA A 284 -4.32 29.75 29.76
CA ALA A 284 -3.62 30.92 29.24
C ALA A 284 -2.26 31.18 29.93
N ALA A 285 -2.03 30.68 31.15
CA ALA A 285 -0.75 30.83 31.84
C ALA A 285 0.39 30.06 31.13
N ALA A 286 0.07 29.00 30.37
CA ALA A 286 1.06 28.28 29.59
C ALA A 286 1.67 29.11 28.45
N TYR A 287 0.96 30.16 27.99
CA TYR A 287 1.43 31.08 26.95
C TYR A 287 2.20 32.28 27.48
N GLU A 288 2.11 32.55 28.78
CA GLU A 288 2.92 33.60 29.38
C GLU A 288 4.38 33.12 29.39
N PRO A 289 5.34 33.90 28.86
CA PRO A 289 6.73 33.59 29.13
C PRO A 289 6.90 33.53 30.65
N GLU A 290 7.70 32.59 31.15
CA GLU A 290 8.18 32.67 32.53
C GLU A 290 8.51 34.13 32.81
N PRO A 291 8.00 34.72 33.92
CA PRO A 291 8.21 36.13 34.18
C PRO A 291 9.69 36.42 33.97
N GLU A 292 10.00 37.36 33.06
CA GLU A 292 11.37 37.87 32.96
C GLU A 292 11.81 38.10 34.41
N PRO A 293 12.90 37.45 34.87
CA PRO A 293 13.27 37.50 36.26
C PRO A 293 13.22 38.97 36.64
N GLU A 294 12.41 39.30 37.66
CA GLU A 294 12.27 40.69 38.14
C GLU A 294 13.67 41.29 38.09
N PRO A 295 13.88 42.44 37.42
CA PRO A 295 15.21 42.96 37.18
C PRO A 295 15.92 42.88 38.51
N VAL A 296 16.92 41.99 38.59
CA VAL A 296 17.56 41.66 39.87
C VAL A 296 17.92 43.01 40.43
N VAL A 297 17.19 43.43 41.46
CA VAL A 297 17.51 44.65 42.16
C VAL A 297 18.85 44.27 42.74
N VAL A 298 19.91 44.69 42.06
CA VAL A 298 21.26 44.58 42.56
C VAL A 298 21.13 45.30 43.88
N ALA A 299 21.08 44.52 44.96
CA ALA A 299 21.02 45.06 46.29
C ALA A 299 22.16 46.07 46.33
N GLU A 300 21.77 47.33 46.49
CA GLU A 300 22.71 48.40 46.73
C GLU A 300 23.62 47.88 47.86
N PRO A 301 24.93 47.73 47.62
CA PRO A 301 25.79 47.05 48.57
C PRO A 301 25.68 47.75 49.91
N GLU A 302 25.51 46.97 50.98
CA GLU A 302 25.53 47.49 52.36
C GLU A 302 26.74 48.43 52.53
N PRO A 303 26.56 49.60 53.17
CA PRO A 303 27.61 50.61 53.23
C PRO A 303 28.77 50.10 54.10
N GLU A 304 29.90 49.79 53.47
CA GLU A 304 31.16 49.61 54.18
C GLU A 304 31.65 50.96 54.75
N PRO A 305 32.30 50.96 55.93
CA PRO A 305 32.50 52.15 56.73
C PRO A 305 33.54 53.10 56.11
N ALA A 306 33.27 54.40 56.27
CA ALA A 306 33.96 55.50 55.63
C ALA A 306 35.48 55.52 55.89
N PRO A 307 36.31 55.65 54.84
CA PRO A 307 37.64 56.22 54.95
C PRO A 307 37.61 57.75 54.74
N GLU A 308 38.36 58.47 55.59
CA GLU A 308 38.56 59.93 55.56
C GLU A 308 39.19 60.44 54.24
N PRO A 309 38.98 61.72 53.89
CA PRO A 309 39.05 62.20 52.51
C PRO A 309 40.41 62.81 52.13
N GLU A 310 40.83 62.60 50.87
CA GLU A 310 41.83 63.42 50.17
C GLU A 310 41.39 63.68 48.70
N PRO A 311 41.83 64.79 48.09
CA PRO A 311 40.94 65.70 47.36
C PRO A 311 40.69 65.31 45.89
N VAL A 312 39.47 65.64 45.48
CA VAL A 312 38.84 65.34 44.19
C VAL A 312 39.44 66.19 43.07
N VAL A 313 39.81 65.54 41.96
CA VAL A 313 39.96 66.19 40.65
C VAL A 313 38.64 65.98 39.91
N GLU A 314 37.83 67.04 39.83
CA GLU A 314 36.59 67.08 39.05
C GLU A 314 36.87 67.55 37.62
N GLU A 315 36.38 66.80 36.63
CA GLU A 315 36.15 67.31 35.27
C GLU A 315 34.92 68.24 35.28
N PRO A 316 34.88 69.30 34.44
CA PRO A 316 34.00 70.43 34.69
C PRO A 316 32.54 70.16 34.31
N VAL A 317 31.67 70.34 35.31
CA VAL A 317 30.24 70.55 35.16
C VAL A 317 30.00 71.86 34.39
N ALA A 318 29.18 71.81 33.34
CA ALA A 318 28.72 73.02 32.64
C ALA A 318 27.99 73.94 33.62
N GLN A 319 28.60 75.08 33.96
CA GLN A 319 27.99 76.10 34.79
C GLN A 319 26.99 76.90 33.97
N VAL A 320 25.77 77.02 34.48
CA VAL A 320 24.72 77.90 33.92
C VAL A 320 25.12 79.34 34.23
N GLU A 321 25.63 80.07 33.24
CA GLU A 321 25.99 81.48 33.38
C GLU A 321 24.74 82.37 33.20
N SER A 322 24.08 82.76 34.29
CA SER A 322 22.94 83.67 34.21
C SER A 322 23.40 85.14 34.17
N PHE A 323 23.04 85.87 33.10
CA PHE A 323 23.36 87.30 32.97
C PHE A 323 22.20 88.20 33.44
N GLN A 324 22.55 89.36 34.03
CA GLN A 324 21.56 90.32 34.53
C GLN A 324 20.81 91.04 33.39
N ASN A 325 21.48 91.35 32.28
CA ASN A 325 20.90 92.00 31.10
C ASN A 325 21.74 91.71 29.84
N CYS A 326 21.21 92.06 28.68
CA CYS A 326 21.90 91.83 27.39
C CYS A 326 23.22 92.58 27.22
N THR A 327 23.43 93.69 27.91
CA THR A 327 24.73 94.39 27.86
C THR A 327 25.83 93.57 28.54
N ALA A 328 25.52 92.95 29.67
CA ALA A 328 26.45 92.06 30.36
C ALA A 328 26.69 90.76 29.57
N LEU A 329 25.63 90.23 28.94
CA LEU A 329 25.74 89.03 28.10
C LEU A 329 26.62 89.30 26.87
N ARG A 330 26.39 90.40 26.15
CA ARG A 330 27.18 90.75 24.95
C ARG A 330 28.63 91.12 25.23
N ALA A 331 28.98 91.45 26.47
CA ALA A 331 30.38 91.64 26.85
C ALA A 331 31.18 90.31 26.78
N VAL A 332 30.49 89.17 26.90
CA VAL A 332 31.07 87.82 26.82
C VAL A 332 30.73 87.14 25.49
N TYR A 333 29.51 87.33 25.00
CA TYR A 333 28.98 86.78 23.73
C TYR A 333 28.45 87.91 22.83
N PRO A 334 29.31 88.61 22.07
CA PRO A 334 28.96 89.83 21.35
C PRO A 334 27.76 89.70 20.39
N ASP A 335 27.56 88.51 19.84
CA ASP A 335 26.53 88.21 18.85
C ASP A 335 25.25 87.58 19.45
N GLY A 336 25.16 87.46 20.78
CA GLY A 336 24.05 86.77 21.46
C GLY A 336 24.25 85.26 21.57
N VAL A 337 23.26 84.54 22.12
CA VAL A 337 23.33 83.08 22.34
C VAL A 337 22.00 82.37 22.01
N PRO A 338 22.01 81.18 21.41
CA PRO A 338 20.78 80.42 21.07
C PRO A 338 20.17 79.69 22.29
N ALA A 339 18.90 79.26 22.18
CA ALA A 339 18.11 78.60 23.23
C ALA A 339 18.75 77.38 23.93
N GLY A 340 19.71 76.72 23.30
CA GLY A 340 20.46 75.59 23.88
C GLY A 340 21.74 75.96 24.63
N HIS A 341 22.14 77.23 24.63
CA HIS A 341 23.38 77.67 25.26
C HIS A 341 23.22 77.81 26.78
N PRO A 342 24.20 77.43 27.63
CA PRO A 342 24.10 77.55 29.10
C PRO A 342 23.83 78.97 29.62
N ALA A 343 24.14 79.98 28.80
CA ALA A 343 23.89 81.39 29.09
C ALA A 343 22.53 81.92 28.61
N TYR A 344 21.73 81.08 27.93
CA TYR A 344 20.43 81.49 27.40
C TYR A 344 19.42 81.69 28.53
N ALA A 345 18.63 82.75 28.41
CA ALA A 345 17.48 82.98 29.27
C ALA A 345 16.36 83.63 28.45
N SER A 346 15.15 83.07 28.50
CA SER A 346 13.99 83.55 27.72
C SER A 346 13.63 85.01 27.97
N LYS A 347 13.99 85.57 29.13
CA LYS A 347 13.82 87.01 29.44
C LYS A 347 14.68 87.95 28.58
N HIS A 348 15.69 87.42 27.90
CA HIS A 348 16.67 88.13 27.08
C HIS A 348 16.45 87.95 25.57
N ASP A 349 15.50 87.10 25.21
CA ASP A 349 15.01 86.84 23.85
C ASP A 349 13.72 87.65 23.66
N ARG A 350 13.85 88.82 23.03
CA ARG A 350 12.79 89.85 23.05
C ARG A 350 11.71 89.58 22.00
N ASP A 351 12.11 89.02 20.88
CA ASP A 351 11.31 88.73 19.70
C ASP A 351 10.89 87.25 19.60
N GLY A 352 11.43 86.39 20.46
CA GLY A 352 10.95 85.02 20.67
C GLY A 352 11.36 84.09 19.54
N ASP A 353 12.53 84.32 18.94
CA ASP A 353 13.06 83.54 17.83
C ASP A 353 14.06 82.46 18.30
N ASP A 354 14.07 82.18 19.60
CA ASP A 354 14.97 81.27 20.29
C ASP A 354 16.44 81.75 20.29
N TYR A 355 16.67 83.06 20.14
CA TYR A 355 17.99 83.69 20.20
C TYR A 355 18.04 84.87 21.19
N ALA A 356 18.81 84.71 22.27
CA ALA A 356 18.92 85.72 23.32
C ALA A 356 19.94 86.81 22.98
N CYS A 357 19.54 88.06 23.14
CA CYS A 357 20.39 89.25 23.00
C CYS A 357 21.13 89.35 21.66
N GLU A 358 20.50 89.06 20.54
CA GLU A 358 21.02 89.46 19.22
C GLU A 358 20.89 90.98 18.98
N ASN A 359 21.61 91.52 17.99
CA ASN A 359 21.76 92.98 17.77
C ASN A 359 20.63 93.61 16.96
#